data_AF-A0A924H438-F1
#
_entry.id   AF-A0A924H438-F1
#
_cell.length_a   1.000
_cell.length_b   1.000
_cell.length_c   1.000
_cell.angle_alpha   90.00
_cell.angle_beta   90.00
_cell.angle_gamma   90.00
#
_symmetry.space_group_name_H-M   'P 1'
#
loop_
_entity.id
_entity.type
_entity.pdbx_description
1 polymer ?
#
loop_
_entity_poly.entity_id
_entity_poly.type
_entity_poly.pdbx_seq_one_letter_code
_entity_poly.pdbx_strand_id
1 'polypeptide(L)'
;FLTVNNGEKMSKSRGTGLDPLKYLSLGMNPEWLRYYLAAKLNGRNEDLDFNPDDFMARVNSDLIGKYVNIASRAVKFVPEGRLPAPMGDAAARSCALVDSVRALFESRDYGKALREIMAFADDVNLRFDTAAPWKLVKEGRAEEATAICADCLQMFKVMTACLKPVLPALAQQAEKFLGYAPLDWSNAAEPMPEGHTVSKYEHLMQRVDVKQLDALFDATADAGMPPPQPSPGGGGSELPGGEAIAPTITIDDFMKIDLRIAKIVECKAVEGSTKLLQLTLDVGEGRMRNVFSGIASAYKPEDLAGKLTVVVANLAPRKMKFGVSEGMVLAASHANEKGQPGIYVLEPSPGAVPGMRVR
;
A
#
# COMPACT_ATOMS: atom_id res chain seq x y z
N PHE A 1 15.80 -1.17 -18.27
CA PHE A 1 15.61 -0.35 -17.05
C PHE A 1 14.18 -0.50 -16.55
N LEU A 2 13.90 -0.15 -15.29
CA LEU A 2 12.53 -0.09 -14.75
C LEU A 2 12.07 1.37 -14.70
N THR A 3 10.87 1.63 -15.18
CA THR A 3 10.17 2.93 -15.12
C THR A 3 8.83 2.75 -14.40
N VAL A 4 8.22 3.84 -13.95
CA VAL A 4 6.93 3.82 -13.25
C VAL A 4 5.99 4.80 -13.94
N ASN A 5 4.70 4.46 -14.03
CA ASN A 5 3.64 5.33 -14.57
C ASN A 5 3.95 5.91 -15.97
N ASN A 6 4.07 5.04 -16.98
CA ASN A 6 4.28 5.42 -18.38
C ASN A 6 5.62 6.14 -18.64
N GLY A 7 6.72 5.61 -18.10
CA GLY A 7 8.07 6.02 -18.49
C GLY A 7 8.71 7.10 -17.62
N GLU A 8 8.11 7.49 -16.48
CA GLU A 8 8.81 8.35 -15.54
C GLU A 8 10.00 7.59 -14.93
N LYS A 9 11.19 8.19 -15.01
CA LYS A 9 12.38 7.66 -14.34
C LYS A 9 12.16 7.71 -12.84
N MET A 10 12.36 6.55 -12.20
CA MET A 10 12.33 6.41 -10.74
C MET A 10 13.15 7.51 -10.08
N SER A 11 12.51 8.29 -9.21
CA SER A 11 13.17 9.38 -8.49
C SER A 11 12.70 9.37 -7.03
N LYS A 12 13.66 9.19 -6.12
CA LYS A 12 13.42 9.29 -4.68
C LYS A 12 12.88 10.65 -4.26
N SER A 13 13.25 11.71 -4.98
CA SER A 13 12.78 13.08 -4.67
C SER A 13 11.39 13.39 -5.21
N ARG A 14 10.83 12.56 -6.10
CA ARG A 14 9.48 12.74 -6.66
C ARG A 14 8.46 11.71 -6.16
N GLY A 15 8.86 10.75 -5.32
CA GLY A 15 7.97 9.70 -4.79
C GLY A 15 7.50 8.68 -5.84
N THR A 16 8.08 8.68 -7.04
CA THR A 16 7.68 7.81 -8.16
C THR A 16 8.51 6.53 -8.25
N GLY A 17 9.25 6.19 -7.20
CA GLY A 17 10.08 4.99 -7.14
C GLY A 17 9.31 3.81 -6.56
N LEU A 18 9.41 2.64 -7.20
CA LEU A 18 9.02 1.38 -6.56
C LEU A 18 10.11 0.98 -5.55
N ASP A 19 9.96 1.36 -4.28
CA ASP A 19 10.88 0.97 -3.21
C ASP A 19 10.53 -0.45 -2.67
N PRO A 20 11.41 -1.46 -2.85
CA PRO A 20 11.16 -2.82 -2.37
C PRO A 20 11.05 -2.92 -0.84
N LEU A 21 11.76 -2.07 -0.08
CA LEU A 21 11.66 -2.10 1.38
C LEU A 21 10.34 -1.52 1.85
N LYS A 22 9.88 -0.43 1.22
CA LYS A 22 8.56 0.13 1.47
C LYS A 22 7.46 -0.88 1.14
N TYR A 23 7.55 -1.53 -0.01
CA TYR A 23 6.66 -2.61 -0.43
C TYR A 23 6.52 -3.69 0.65
N LEU A 24 7.65 -4.18 1.17
CA LEU A 24 7.66 -5.19 2.23
C LEU A 24 7.13 -4.64 3.57
N SER A 25 7.47 -3.40 3.92
CA SER A 25 7.01 -2.76 5.16
C SER A 25 5.49 -2.57 5.23
N LEU A 26 4.85 -2.38 4.07
CA LEU A 26 3.39 -2.29 3.93
C LEU A 26 2.70 -3.65 4.03
N GLY A 27 3.46 -4.75 4.21
CA GLY A 27 2.94 -6.10 4.26
C GLY A 27 2.43 -6.60 2.91
N MET A 28 2.87 -6.00 1.80
CA MET A 28 2.50 -6.46 0.47
C MET A 28 3.17 -7.81 0.16
N ASN A 29 2.43 -8.72 -0.47
CA ASN A 29 2.94 -10.05 -0.74
C ASN A 29 4.05 -9.99 -1.82
N PRO A 30 5.29 -10.44 -1.55
CA PRO A 30 6.41 -10.39 -2.51
C PRO A 30 6.12 -11.15 -3.81
N GLU A 31 5.29 -12.19 -3.73
CA GLU A 31 4.94 -13.04 -4.87
C GLU A 31 4.16 -12.27 -5.94
N TRP A 32 3.35 -11.28 -5.55
CA TRP A 32 2.64 -10.42 -6.50
C TRP A 32 3.64 -9.65 -7.38
N LEU A 33 4.67 -9.05 -6.78
CA LEU A 33 5.68 -8.29 -7.51
C LEU A 33 6.55 -9.21 -8.37
N ARG A 34 6.94 -10.38 -7.85
CA ARG A 34 7.68 -11.39 -8.63
C ARG A 34 6.90 -11.82 -9.87
N TYR A 35 5.61 -12.11 -9.71
CA TYR A 35 4.72 -12.47 -10.82
C TYR A 35 4.66 -11.37 -11.87
N TYR A 36 4.37 -10.15 -11.45
CA TYR A 36 4.18 -9.04 -12.37
C TYR A 36 5.45 -8.70 -13.15
N LEU A 37 6.61 -8.68 -12.48
CA LEU A 37 7.88 -8.45 -13.16
C LEU A 37 8.20 -9.58 -14.15
N ALA A 38 8.06 -10.84 -13.73
CA ALA A 38 8.28 -11.98 -14.62
C ALA A 38 7.33 -11.97 -15.82
N ALA A 39 6.08 -11.52 -15.65
CA ALA A 39 5.09 -11.44 -16.73
C ALA A 39 5.45 -10.41 -17.81
N LYS A 40 6.26 -9.40 -17.45
CA LYS A 40 6.72 -8.36 -18.35
C LYS A 40 8.14 -8.57 -18.90
N LEU A 41 8.92 -9.49 -18.34
CA LEU A 41 10.25 -9.83 -18.83
C LEU A 41 10.14 -10.72 -20.08
N ASN A 42 10.87 -10.36 -21.13
CA ASN A 42 10.94 -11.14 -22.37
C ASN A 42 12.40 -11.42 -22.74
N GLY A 43 12.64 -12.20 -23.79
CA GLY A 43 13.99 -12.57 -24.23
C GLY A 43 14.87 -11.42 -24.76
N ARG A 44 14.37 -10.17 -24.74
CA ARG A 44 15.07 -8.97 -25.22
C ARG A 44 15.41 -8.03 -24.06
N ASN A 45 16.43 -7.20 -24.28
CA ASN A 45 16.78 -6.13 -23.36
C ASN A 45 15.89 -4.91 -23.62
N GLU A 46 14.73 -4.89 -22.97
CA GLU A 46 13.76 -3.81 -23.06
C GLU A 46 13.53 -3.15 -21.69
N ASP A 47 13.07 -1.90 -21.71
CA ASP A 47 12.66 -1.20 -20.50
C ASP A 47 11.28 -1.70 -20.05
N LEU A 48 11.13 -1.93 -18.75
CA LEU A 48 9.90 -2.38 -18.12
C LEU A 48 9.22 -1.18 -17.47
N ASP A 49 7.93 -0.97 -17.76
CA ASP A 49 7.11 0.03 -17.07
C ASP A 49 6.21 -0.63 -16.01
N PHE A 50 6.35 -0.19 -14.77
CA PHE A 50 5.47 -0.55 -13.67
C PHE A 50 4.26 0.40 -13.68
N ASN A 51 3.08 -0.18 -13.79
CA ASN A 51 1.81 0.53 -13.76
C ASN A 51 0.98 -0.10 -12.63
N PRO A 52 0.57 0.66 -11.60
CA PRO A 52 -0.18 0.14 -10.45
C PRO A 52 -1.49 -0.56 -10.84
N ASP A 53 -2.23 -0.01 -11.80
CA ASP A 53 -3.51 -0.57 -12.24
C ASP A 53 -3.32 -1.90 -12.99
N ASP A 54 -2.35 -1.97 -13.91
CA ASP A 54 -1.97 -3.22 -14.60
C ASP A 54 -1.43 -4.26 -13.61
N PHE A 55 -0.63 -3.83 -12.62
CA PHE A 55 -0.13 -4.69 -11.54
C PHE A 55 -1.28 -5.36 -10.79
N MET A 56 -2.21 -4.55 -10.29
CA MET A 56 -3.37 -5.05 -9.54
C MET A 56 -4.26 -5.94 -10.42
N ALA A 57 -4.60 -5.48 -11.63
CA ALA A 57 -5.49 -6.21 -12.53
C ALA A 57 -4.91 -7.57 -12.91
N ARG A 58 -3.62 -7.62 -13.27
CA ARG A 58 -2.93 -8.84 -13.67
C ARG A 58 -2.81 -9.84 -12.53
N VAL A 59 -2.34 -9.42 -11.35
CA VAL A 59 -2.22 -10.30 -10.19
C VAL A 59 -3.58 -10.86 -9.79
N ASN A 60 -4.60 -10.00 -9.69
CA ASN A 60 -5.94 -10.41 -9.28
C ASN A 60 -6.63 -11.32 -10.30
N SER A 61 -6.45 -11.06 -11.60
CA SER A 61 -6.98 -11.92 -12.66
C SER A 61 -6.27 -13.26 -12.69
N ASP A 62 -4.94 -13.26 -12.87
CA ASP A 62 -4.21 -14.45 -13.25
C ASP A 62 -3.97 -15.37 -12.04
N LEU A 63 -3.52 -14.82 -10.91
CA LEU A 63 -3.24 -15.64 -9.74
C LEU A 63 -4.50 -16.00 -8.97
N ILE A 64 -5.36 -15.02 -8.69
CA ILE A 64 -6.56 -15.24 -7.88
C ILE A 64 -7.73 -15.76 -8.74
N GLY A 65 -8.04 -15.09 -9.84
CA GLY A 65 -9.20 -15.40 -10.69
C GLY A 65 -9.06 -16.70 -11.48
N LYS A 66 -7.84 -17.07 -11.89
CA LYS A 66 -7.57 -18.28 -12.70
C LYS A 66 -6.88 -19.38 -11.91
N TYR A 67 -5.64 -19.17 -11.49
CA TYR A 67 -4.79 -20.23 -10.91
C TYR A 67 -5.32 -20.76 -9.56
N VAL A 68 -5.42 -19.92 -8.54
CA VAL A 68 -5.86 -20.31 -7.18
C VAL A 68 -7.33 -20.78 -7.20
N ASN A 69 -8.15 -20.21 -8.09
CA ASN A 69 -9.55 -20.56 -8.23
C ASN A 69 -9.74 -22.05 -8.54
N ILE A 70 -8.90 -22.66 -9.39
CA ILE A 70 -8.96 -24.08 -9.78
C ILE A 70 -8.93 -25.01 -8.56
N ALA A 71 -7.94 -24.85 -7.67
CA ALA A 71 -7.84 -25.69 -6.49
C ALA A 71 -9.06 -25.52 -5.56
N SER A 72 -9.48 -24.27 -5.34
CA SER A 72 -10.58 -23.94 -4.43
C SER A 72 -11.94 -24.48 -4.89
N ARG A 73 -12.15 -24.60 -6.21
CA ARG A 73 -13.41 -25.08 -6.80
C ARG A 73 -13.41 -26.59 -7.01
N ALA A 74 -12.30 -27.17 -7.46
CA ALA A 74 -12.16 -28.59 -7.80
C ALA A 74 -12.26 -29.48 -6.57
N VAL A 75 -11.52 -29.16 -5.51
CA VAL A 75 -11.45 -30.00 -4.31
C VAL A 75 -12.81 -30.22 -3.62
N LYS A 76 -13.76 -29.29 -3.78
CA LYS A 76 -15.12 -29.39 -3.22
C LYS A 76 -15.90 -30.59 -3.74
N PHE A 77 -15.52 -31.12 -4.90
CA PHE A 77 -16.16 -32.26 -5.55
C PHE A 77 -15.30 -33.52 -5.49
N VAL A 78 -14.25 -33.53 -4.67
CA VAL A 78 -13.39 -34.69 -4.42
C VAL A 78 -13.62 -35.18 -2.99
N PRO A 79 -14.43 -36.23 -2.78
CA PRO A 79 -14.73 -36.75 -1.45
C PRO A 79 -13.47 -37.10 -0.67
N GLU A 80 -13.36 -36.58 0.55
CA GLU A 80 -12.21 -36.79 1.46
C GLU A 80 -10.85 -36.35 0.86
N GLY A 81 -10.85 -35.60 -0.25
CA GLY A 81 -9.63 -35.25 -0.98
C GLY A 81 -8.98 -36.44 -1.69
N ARG A 82 -9.63 -37.61 -1.76
CA ARG A 82 -9.05 -38.83 -2.33
C ARG A 82 -9.24 -38.88 -3.86
N LEU A 83 -8.14 -38.91 -4.59
CA LEU A 83 -8.14 -38.87 -6.05
C LEU A 83 -8.41 -40.27 -6.65
N PRO A 84 -9.28 -40.38 -7.67
CA PRO A 84 -9.40 -41.56 -8.50
C PRO A 84 -8.16 -41.72 -9.41
N ALA A 85 -8.12 -42.80 -10.19
CA ALA A 85 -7.11 -42.98 -11.22
C ALA A 85 -7.13 -41.79 -12.21
N PRO A 86 -5.96 -41.27 -12.62
CA PRO A 86 -5.88 -40.22 -13.65
C PRO A 86 -6.59 -40.66 -14.94
N MET A 87 -7.38 -39.79 -15.55
CA MET A 87 -8.11 -40.10 -16.78
C MET A 87 -7.79 -39.13 -17.93
N GLY A 88 -8.09 -39.57 -19.15
CA GLY A 88 -8.04 -38.74 -20.35
C GLY A 88 -6.64 -38.31 -20.79
N ASP A 89 -6.57 -37.12 -21.38
CA ASP A 89 -5.37 -36.55 -22.00
C ASP A 89 -4.55 -35.65 -21.05
N ALA A 90 -4.93 -35.60 -19.76
CA ALA A 90 -4.35 -34.70 -18.79
C ALA A 90 -2.82 -34.84 -18.69
N ALA A 91 -2.31 -36.07 -18.70
CA ALA A 91 -0.87 -36.35 -18.67
C ALA A 91 -0.14 -35.79 -19.91
N ALA A 92 -0.66 -36.05 -21.11
CA ALA A 92 -0.05 -35.58 -22.35
C ALA A 92 -0.02 -34.04 -22.42
N ARG A 93 -1.12 -33.37 -22.06
CA ARG A 93 -1.17 -31.90 -22.00
C ARG A 93 -0.23 -31.34 -20.94
N SER A 94 -0.07 -32.04 -19.81
CA SER A 94 0.83 -31.64 -18.73
C SER A 94 2.29 -31.72 -19.15
N CYS A 95 2.71 -32.80 -19.82
CA CYS A 95 4.06 -32.91 -20.39
C CYS A 95 4.35 -31.79 -21.38
N ALA A 96 3.41 -31.51 -22.30
CA ALA A 96 3.57 -30.47 -23.31
C ALA A 96 3.75 -29.07 -22.68
N LEU A 97 2.98 -28.75 -21.63
CA LEU A 97 3.15 -27.50 -20.90
C LEU A 97 4.54 -27.41 -20.25
N VAL A 98 4.96 -28.46 -19.55
CA VAL A 98 6.25 -28.51 -18.85
C VAL A 98 7.42 -28.29 -19.81
N ASP A 99 7.42 -29.00 -20.95
CA ASP A 99 8.49 -28.87 -21.95
C ASP A 99 8.54 -27.48 -22.56
N SER A 100 7.38 -26.92 -22.94
CA SER A 100 7.30 -25.57 -23.51
C SER A 100 7.77 -24.51 -22.51
N VAL A 101 7.25 -24.57 -21.28
CA VAL A 101 7.56 -23.59 -20.24
C VAL A 101 9.03 -23.69 -19.80
N ARG A 102 9.59 -24.90 -19.68
CA ARG A 102 11.02 -25.09 -19.38
C ARG A 102 11.91 -24.40 -20.42
N ALA A 103 11.63 -24.61 -21.71
CA ALA A 103 12.38 -23.98 -22.80
C ALA A 103 12.28 -22.44 -22.78
N LEU A 104 11.12 -21.89 -22.39
CA LEU A 104 10.92 -20.45 -22.25
C LEU A 104 11.69 -19.87 -21.06
N PHE A 105 11.76 -20.59 -19.94
CA PHE A 105 12.63 -20.20 -18.82
C PHE A 105 14.11 -20.22 -19.20
N GLU A 106 14.58 -21.24 -19.94
CA GLU A 106 15.98 -21.33 -20.41
C GLU A 106 16.35 -20.17 -21.36
N SER A 107 15.43 -19.80 -22.24
CA SER A 107 15.59 -18.66 -23.15
C SER A 107 15.33 -17.30 -22.50
N ARG A 108 15.00 -17.27 -21.21
CA ARG A 108 14.67 -16.07 -20.40
C ARG A 108 13.42 -15.31 -20.87
N ASP A 109 12.52 -15.97 -21.63
CA ASP A 109 11.24 -15.41 -22.05
C ASP A 109 10.14 -15.72 -21.02
N TYR A 110 10.30 -15.16 -19.81
CA TYR A 110 9.42 -15.43 -18.67
C TYR A 110 7.98 -14.96 -18.92
N GLY A 111 7.79 -13.84 -19.61
CA GLY A 111 6.49 -13.30 -19.93
C GLY A 111 5.71 -14.19 -20.89
N LYS A 112 6.39 -14.86 -21.83
CA LYS A 112 5.76 -15.90 -22.64
C LYS A 112 5.47 -17.16 -21.82
N ALA A 113 6.41 -17.59 -20.97
CA ALA A 113 6.20 -18.75 -20.08
C ALA A 113 4.94 -18.58 -19.21
N LEU A 114 4.79 -17.42 -18.55
CA LEU A 114 3.64 -17.13 -17.70
C LEU A 114 2.33 -17.03 -18.50
N ARG A 115 2.36 -16.50 -19.73
CA ARG A 115 1.18 -16.51 -20.61
C ARG A 115 0.75 -17.91 -21.00
N GLU A 116 1.69 -18.81 -21.29
CA GLU A 116 1.35 -20.22 -21.58
C GLU A 116 0.77 -20.94 -20.36
N ILE A 117 1.31 -20.69 -19.17
CA ILE A 117 0.73 -21.22 -17.92
C ILE A 117 -0.70 -20.69 -17.72
N MET A 118 -0.95 -19.40 -17.94
CA MET A 118 -2.29 -18.82 -17.73
C MET A 118 -3.28 -19.21 -18.82
N ALA A 119 -2.84 -19.42 -20.06
CA ALA A 119 -3.67 -20.01 -21.10
C ALA A 119 -4.08 -21.46 -20.74
N PHE A 120 -3.15 -22.22 -20.17
CA PHE A 120 -3.47 -23.54 -19.64
C PHE A 120 -4.44 -23.46 -18.44
N ALA A 121 -4.30 -22.47 -17.56
CA ALA A 121 -5.26 -22.23 -16.49
C ALA A 121 -6.67 -21.88 -17.01
N ASP A 122 -6.77 -21.13 -18.11
CA ASP A 122 -8.04 -20.84 -18.78
C ASP A 122 -8.70 -22.12 -19.31
N ASP A 123 -7.92 -23.00 -19.96
CA ASP A 123 -8.39 -24.31 -20.42
C ASP A 123 -8.90 -25.19 -19.27
N VAL A 124 -8.19 -25.21 -18.13
CA VAL A 124 -8.58 -25.99 -16.95
C VAL A 124 -9.89 -25.45 -16.36
N ASN A 125 -10.03 -24.12 -16.25
CA ASN A 125 -11.27 -23.51 -15.78
C ASN A 125 -12.43 -23.83 -16.75
N LEU A 126 -12.21 -23.72 -18.06
CA LEU A 126 -13.21 -24.08 -19.07
C LEU A 126 -13.62 -25.56 -18.98
N ARG A 127 -12.69 -26.48 -18.71
CA ARG A 127 -12.98 -27.91 -18.49
C ARG A 127 -13.92 -28.10 -17.30
N PHE A 128 -13.64 -27.46 -16.17
CA PHE A 128 -14.51 -27.51 -15.00
C PHE A 128 -15.88 -26.90 -15.30
N ASP A 129 -15.92 -25.72 -15.92
CA ASP A 129 -17.16 -24.99 -16.20
C ASP A 129 -18.07 -25.73 -17.18
N THR A 130 -17.48 -26.32 -18.23
CA THR A 130 -18.20 -27.11 -19.23
C THR A 130 -18.76 -28.40 -18.62
N ALA A 131 -17.98 -29.06 -17.77
CA ALA A 131 -18.43 -30.26 -17.06
C ALA A 131 -19.51 -29.99 -16.03
N ALA A 132 -19.55 -28.77 -15.47
CA ALA A 132 -20.50 -28.35 -14.45
C ALA A 132 -20.68 -29.40 -13.31
N PRO A 133 -19.64 -29.71 -12.52
CA PRO A 133 -19.66 -30.81 -11.54
C PRO A 133 -20.80 -30.67 -10.51
N TRP A 134 -21.24 -29.45 -10.21
CA TRP A 134 -22.40 -29.19 -9.35
C TRP A 134 -23.73 -29.68 -9.92
N LYS A 135 -23.86 -29.80 -11.25
CA LYS A 135 -25.00 -30.43 -11.92
C LYS A 135 -24.84 -31.94 -11.93
N LEU A 136 -23.66 -32.44 -12.30
CA LEU A 136 -23.37 -33.88 -12.31
C LEU A 136 -23.68 -34.55 -10.97
N VAL A 137 -23.28 -33.93 -9.84
CA VAL A 137 -23.61 -34.44 -8.51
C VAL A 137 -25.12 -34.49 -8.27
N LYS A 138 -25.88 -33.47 -8.70
CA LYS A 138 -27.34 -33.44 -8.57
C LYS A 138 -28.04 -34.48 -9.44
N GLU A 139 -27.41 -34.86 -10.55
CA GLU A 139 -27.87 -35.90 -11.48
C GLU A 139 -27.45 -37.32 -11.06
N GLY A 140 -26.82 -37.49 -9.89
CA GLY A 140 -26.35 -38.78 -9.40
C GLY A 140 -25.04 -39.27 -10.04
N ARG A 141 -24.36 -38.42 -10.82
CA ARG A 141 -23.08 -38.69 -11.51
C ARG A 141 -21.88 -38.16 -10.71
N ALA A 142 -21.86 -38.41 -9.40
CA ALA A 142 -20.86 -37.87 -8.50
C ALA A 142 -19.44 -38.39 -8.79
N GLU A 143 -19.30 -39.64 -9.25
CA GLU A 143 -18.01 -40.24 -9.63
C GLU A 143 -17.38 -39.50 -10.83
N GLU A 144 -18.20 -39.13 -11.82
CA GLU A 144 -17.73 -38.37 -12.98
C GLU A 144 -17.32 -36.93 -12.60
N ALA A 145 -18.11 -36.28 -11.74
CA ALA A 145 -17.74 -34.98 -11.17
C ALA A 145 -16.39 -35.04 -10.44
N THR A 146 -16.19 -36.12 -9.66
CA THR A 146 -14.95 -36.38 -8.92
C THR A 146 -13.77 -36.58 -9.87
N ALA A 147 -13.92 -37.40 -10.92
CA ALA A 147 -12.86 -37.64 -11.90
C ALA A 147 -12.42 -36.35 -12.61
N ILE A 148 -13.38 -35.53 -13.05
CA ILE A 148 -13.09 -34.25 -13.74
C ILE A 148 -12.37 -33.28 -12.79
N CYS A 149 -12.81 -33.19 -11.54
CA CYS A 149 -12.20 -32.32 -10.55
C CYS A 149 -10.81 -32.83 -10.12
N ALA A 150 -10.61 -34.15 -10.06
CA ALA A 150 -9.30 -34.73 -9.84
C ALA A 150 -8.32 -34.39 -10.98
N ASP A 151 -8.74 -34.48 -12.25
CA ASP A 151 -7.92 -34.04 -13.38
C ASP A 151 -7.57 -32.56 -13.29
N CYS A 152 -8.50 -31.70 -12.86
CA CYS A 152 -8.22 -30.28 -12.63
C CYS A 152 -7.14 -30.08 -11.55
N LEU A 153 -7.14 -30.90 -10.49
CA LEU A 153 -6.11 -30.86 -9.44
C LEU A 153 -4.74 -31.38 -9.94
N GLN A 154 -4.73 -32.38 -10.83
CA GLN A 154 -3.50 -32.82 -11.52
C GLN A 154 -2.90 -31.68 -12.34
N MET A 155 -3.73 -31.00 -13.14
CA MET A 155 -3.31 -29.87 -13.95
C MET A 155 -2.86 -28.68 -13.10
N PHE A 156 -3.53 -28.44 -11.97
CA PHE A 156 -3.10 -27.45 -10.97
C PHE A 156 -1.72 -27.76 -10.39
N LYS A 157 -1.41 -29.04 -10.08
CA LYS A 157 -0.06 -29.47 -9.64
C LYS A 157 1.00 -29.10 -10.68
N VAL A 158 0.73 -29.37 -11.95
CA VAL A 158 1.66 -29.09 -13.05
C VAL A 158 1.90 -27.59 -13.19
N MET A 159 0.83 -26.78 -13.15
CA MET A 159 0.91 -25.32 -13.12
C MET A 159 1.72 -24.81 -11.91
N THR A 160 1.52 -25.42 -10.74
CA THR A 160 2.27 -25.11 -9.51
C THR A 160 3.77 -25.28 -9.74
N ALA A 161 4.18 -26.41 -10.32
CA ALA A 161 5.59 -26.68 -10.62
C ALA A 161 6.17 -25.66 -11.61
N CYS A 162 5.41 -25.30 -12.65
CA CYS A 162 5.82 -24.32 -13.66
C CYS A 162 5.90 -22.89 -13.10
N LEU A 163 5.05 -22.54 -12.13
CA LEU A 163 5.05 -21.23 -11.46
C LEU A 163 6.11 -21.13 -10.37
N LYS A 164 6.55 -22.24 -9.77
CA LYS A 164 7.47 -22.26 -8.62
C LYS A 164 8.76 -21.44 -8.78
N PRO A 165 9.42 -21.38 -9.95
CA PRO A 165 10.57 -20.49 -10.13
C PRO A 165 10.25 -19.00 -9.86
N VAL A 166 9.01 -18.59 -10.11
CA VAL A 166 8.52 -17.22 -9.92
C VAL A 166 7.79 -17.06 -8.58
N LEU A 167 7.02 -18.06 -8.15
CA LEU A 167 6.14 -18.04 -6.98
C LEU A 167 6.49 -19.15 -5.97
N PRO A 168 7.71 -19.15 -5.40
CA PRO A 168 8.16 -20.25 -4.55
C PRO A 168 7.32 -20.42 -3.27
N ALA A 169 6.83 -19.35 -2.65
CA ALA A 169 6.07 -19.43 -1.41
C ALA A 169 4.65 -19.94 -1.64
N LEU A 170 3.98 -19.48 -2.71
CA LEU A 170 2.67 -19.99 -3.14
C LEU A 170 2.78 -21.45 -3.59
N ALA A 171 3.85 -21.81 -4.31
CA ALA A 171 4.10 -23.19 -4.69
C ALA A 171 4.24 -24.09 -3.46
N GLN A 172 4.97 -23.66 -2.42
CA GLN A 172 5.09 -24.42 -1.18
C GLN A 172 3.74 -24.59 -0.45
N GLN A 173 2.87 -23.57 -0.46
CA GLN A 173 1.52 -23.70 0.11
C GLN A 173 0.65 -24.66 -0.72
N ALA A 174 0.75 -24.59 -2.04
CA ALA A 174 0.07 -25.51 -2.94
C ALA A 174 0.59 -26.96 -2.79
N GLU A 175 1.89 -27.18 -2.59
CA GLU A 175 2.48 -28.50 -2.30
C GLU A 175 1.92 -29.10 -1.02
N LYS A 176 1.81 -28.30 0.06
CA LYS A 176 1.18 -28.71 1.32
C LYS A 176 -0.29 -29.10 1.13
N PHE A 177 -1.03 -28.28 0.39
CA PHE A 177 -2.42 -28.58 0.04
C PHE A 177 -2.51 -29.88 -0.77
N LEU A 178 -1.69 -30.04 -1.80
CA LEU A 178 -1.66 -31.23 -2.64
C LEU A 178 -1.15 -32.46 -1.90
N GLY A 179 -0.49 -32.32 -0.76
CA GLY A 179 0.11 -33.44 -0.03
C GLY A 179 1.23 -34.12 -0.83
N TYR A 180 1.94 -33.36 -1.66
CA TYR A 180 2.94 -33.90 -2.60
C TYR A 180 4.35 -33.47 -2.20
N ALA A 181 5.35 -34.22 -2.69
CA ALA A 181 6.76 -33.85 -2.52
C ALA A 181 7.04 -32.48 -3.16
N PRO A 182 8.10 -31.76 -2.73
CA PRO A 182 8.50 -30.52 -3.37
C PRO A 182 8.58 -30.68 -4.89
N LEU A 183 7.86 -29.84 -5.61
CA LEU A 183 7.75 -29.90 -7.05
C LEU A 183 9.00 -29.34 -7.71
N ASP A 184 9.44 -29.97 -8.78
CA ASP A 184 10.48 -29.48 -9.68
C ASP A 184 10.21 -29.99 -11.10
N TRP A 185 11.13 -29.70 -12.02
CA TRP A 185 10.99 -30.10 -13.41
C TRP A 185 10.96 -31.63 -13.62
N SER A 186 11.50 -32.43 -12.70
CA SER A 186 11.58 -33.89 -12.82
C SER A 186 10.28 -34.60 -12.46
N ASN A 187 9.49 -34.03 -11.53
CA ASN A 187 8.23 -34.61 -11.05
C ASN A 187 6.98 -33.79 -11.45
N ALA A 188 7.15 -32.65 -12.14
CA ALA A 188 6.06 -31.75 -12.53
C ALA A 188 4.92 -32.47 -13.27
N ALA A 189 5.27 -33.26 -14.29
CA ALA A 189 4.33 -33.97 -15.15
C ALA A 189 3.97 -35.38 -14.66
N GLU A 190 4.58 -35.85 -13.57
CA GLU A 190 4.23 -37.13 -12.97
C GLU A 190 2.81 -37.05 -12.38
N PRO A 191 1.86 -37.91 -12.78
CA PRO A 191 0.51 -37.84 -12.22
C PRO A 191 0.50 -38.24 -10.74
N MET A 192 -0.29 -37.57 -9.91
CA MET A 192 -0.60 -38.09 -8.57
C MET A 192 -1.30 -39.46 -8.73
N PRO A 193 -0.86 -40.50 -8.01
CA PRO A 193 -1.38 -41.85 -8.21
C PRO A 193 -2.83 -41.98 -7.75
N GLU A 194 -3.50 -43.05 -8.20
CA GLU A 194 -4.81 -43.42 -7.68
C GLU A 194 -4.76 -43.58 -6.15
N GLY A 195 -5.77 -43.05 -5.46
CA GLY A 195 -5.85 -43.07 -4.01
C GLY A 195 -5.01 -42.00 -3.31
N HIS A 196 -4.23 -41.19 -4.04
CA HIS A 196 -3.55 -40.02 -3.47
C HIS A 196 -4.56 -39.10 -2.78
N THR A 197 -4.21 -38.56 -1.62
CA THR A 197 -5.14 -37.73 -0.82
C THR A 197 -4.59 -36.32 -0.68
N VAL A 198 -5.37 -35.33 -1.13
CA VAL A 198 -5.06 -33.91 -0.91
C VAL A 198 -5.56 -33.47 0.46
N SER A 199 -4.87 -32.50 1.06
CA SER A 199 -5.23 -31.89 2.33
C SER A 199 -6.47 -31.01 2.20
N LYS A 200 -7.04 -30.59 3.34
CA LYS A 200 -8.07 -29.56 3.38
C LYS A 200 -7.54 -28.27 2.73
N TYR A 201 -8.31 -27.71 1.81
CA TYR A 201 -7.94 -26.47 1.15
C TYR A 201 -7.95 -25.28 2.11
N GLU A 202 -6.86 -24.53 2.08
CA GLU A 202 -6.71 -23.22 2.73
C GLU A 202 -6.52 -22.16 1.66
N HIS A 203 -6.96 -20.95 1.94
CA HIS A 203 -6.86 -19.85 0.99
C HIS A 203 -5.40 -19.50 0.69
N LEU A 204 -4.96 -19.73 -0.55
CA LEU A 204 -3.54 -19.67 -0.92
C LEU A 204 -3.00 -18.26 -1.17
N MET A 205 -3.86 -17.33 -1.59
CA MET A 205 -3.42 -15.97 -1.93
C MET A 205 -4.57 -14.98 -1.90
N GLN A 206 -4.37 -13.88 -1.17
CA GLN A 206 -5.28 -12.75 -1.13
C GLN A 206 -5.11 -11.86 -2.37
N ARG A 207 -6.15 -11.09 -2.68
CA ARG A 207 -6.09 -10.04 -3.70
C ARG A 207 -5.16 -8.92 -3.26
N VAL A 208 -4.61 -8.20 -4.24
CA VAL A 208 -3.89 -6.94 -3.99
C VAL A 208 -4.85 -5.95 -3.32
N ASP A 209 -4.44 -5.39 -2.19
CA ASP A 209 -5.17 -4.32 -1.51
C ASP A 209 -4.83 -2.97 -2.15
N VAL A 210 -5.87 -2.29 -2.64
CA VAL A 210 -5.76 -0.93 -3.23
C VAL A 210 -5.10 0.03 -2.25
N LYS A 211 -5.41 -0.07 -0.94
CA LYS A 211 -4.83 0.81 0.07
C LYS A 211 -3.33 0.61 0.26
N GLN A 212 -2.86 -0.64 0.16
CA GLN A 212 -1.42 -0.93 0.20
C GLN A 212 -0.72 -0.40 -1.04
N LEU A 213 -1.37 -0.48 -2.21
CA LEU A 213 -0.84 0.02 -3.47
C LEU A 213 -0.80 1.56 -3.50
N ASP A 214 -1.84 2.22 -3.00
CA ASP A 214 -1.88 3.67 -2.84
C ASP A 214 -0.76 4.14 -1.88
N ALA A 215 -0.61 3.47 -0.72
CA ALA A 215 0.42 3.76 0.25
C ALA A 215 1.85 3.55 -0.29
N LEU A 216 2.03 2.63 -1.24
CA LEU A 216 3.33 2.36 -1.87
C LEU A 216 3.82 3.56 -2.69
N PHE A 217 2.92 4.24 -3.39
CA PHE A 217 3.23 5.39 -4.25
C PHE A 217 2.93 6.74 -3.60
N ASP A 218 2.45 6.76 -2.37
CA ASP A 218 2.34 7.99 -1.59
C ASP A 218 3.75 8.55 -1.29
N ALA A 219 4.02 9.76 -1.81
CA ALA A 219 5.30 10.45 -1.69
C ALA A 219 5.64 10.85 -0.23
N THR A 220 4.67 10.78 0.69
CA THR A 220 4.88 11.04 2.12
C THR A 220 5.52 9.85 2.87
N ALA A 221 5.56 8.67 2.25
CA ALA A 221 5.89 7.41 2.91
C ALA A 221 7.34 6.91 2.69
N ASP A 222 8.24 7.71 2.10
CA ASP A 222 9.68 7.39 1.95
C ASP A 222 10.54 7.88 3.14
N ALA A 223 9.95 8.00 4.34
CA ALA A 223 10.66 8.27 5.60
C ALA A 223 10.99 6.99 6.40
N GLY A 224 11.06 5.84 5.71
CA GLY A 224 11.03 4.51 6.33
C GLY A 224 12.31 3.67 6.23
N MET A 225 13.48 4.23 5.91
CA MET A 225 14.75 3.51 6.08
C MET A 225 15.37 3.80 7.46
N PRO A 226 15.87 2.78 8.18
CA PRO A 226 16.53 3.00 9.47
C PRO A 226 17.80 3.84 9.28
N PRO A 227 18.15 4.71 10.24
CA PRO A 227 19.37 5.50 10.13
C PRO A 227 20.59 4.57 10.07
N PRO A 228 21.60 4.87 9.23
CA PRO A 228 22.90 4.21 9.34
C PRO A 228 23.44 4.42 10.76
N GLN A 229 23.94 3.35 11.38
CA GLN A 229 24.66 3.44 12.64
C GLN A 229 25.79 4.47 12.54
N PRO A 230 26.07 5.23 13.61
CA PRO A 230 26.94 6.38 13.55
C PRO A 230 28.37 5.96 13.23
N SER A 231 28.87 6.41 12.08
CA SER A 231 30.31 6.57 11.90
C SER A 231 30.76 7.75 12.77
N PRO A 232 31.75 7.58 13.66
CA PRO A 232 32.25 8.69 14.45
C PRO A 232 33.09 9.61 13.55
N GLY A 233 32.53 10.76 13.16
CA GLY A 233 33.30 11.76 12.41
C GLY A 233 32.51 12.92 11.83
N GLY A 234 32.38 14.01 12.61
CA GLY A 234 32.56 15.39 12.15
C GLY A 234 31.42 16.12 11.43
N GLY A 235 30.85 17.14 12.11
CA GLY A 235 30.17 18.28 11.49
C GLY A 235 28.77 18.54 12.02
N GLY A 236 28.60 19.52 12.92
CA GLY A 236 27.31 19.89 13.51
C GLY A 236 26.29 20.36 12.47
N SER A 237 25.21 19.59 12.28
CA SER A 237 24.02 20.08 11.58
C SER A 237 23.19 20.89 12.56
N GLU A 238 23.05 22.19 12.34
CA GLU A 238 22.07 23.02 13.05
C GLU A 238 20.66 22.51 12.76
N LEU A 239 19.84 22.41 13.80
CA LEU A 239 18.44 21.99 13.71
C LEU A 239 17.59 23.11 13.06
N PRO A 240 16.57 22.78 12.24
CA PRO A 240 15.73 23.80 11.59
C PRO A 240 14.99 24.64 12.63
N GLY A 241 15.23 25.96 12.64
CA GLY A 241 14.63 26.85 13.64
C GLY A 241 15.13 26.60 15.07
N GLY A 242 16.23 25.86 15.26
CA GLY A 242 16.83 25.57 16.56
C GLY A 242 16.22 24.40 17.33
N GLU A 243 15.21 23.73 16.79
CA GLU A 243 14.59 22.54 17.38
C GLU A 243 14.35 21.44 16.34
N ALA A 244 14.26 20.19 16.79
CA ALA A 244 13.97 19.07 15.91
C ALA A 244 12.50 19.11 15.48
N ILE A 245 12.22 18.76 14.22
CA ILE A 245 10.84 18.61 13.73
C ILE A 245 10.15 17.54 14.58
N ALA A 246 8.94 17.85 15.08
CA ALA A 246 8.15 16.95 15.90
C ALA A 246 7.83 15.64 15.16
N PRO A 247 7.52 14.54 15.89
CA PRO A 247 7.14 13.27 15.28
C PRO A 247 5.95 13.41 14.33
N THR A 248 5.94 12.57 13.28
CA THR A 248 4.87 12.54 12.28
C THR A 248 3.51 12.26 12.90
N ILE A 249 2.51 13.06 12.54
CA ILE A 249 1.10 12.87 12.91
C ILE A 249 0.26 12.55 11.67
N THR A 250 -0.93 11.97 11.85
CA THR A 250 -1.84 11.67 10.74
C THR A 250 -2.65 12.90 10.30
N ILE A 251 -3.25 12.87 9.11
CA ILE A 251 -4.19 13.94 8.70
C ILE A 251 -5.38 14.04 9.66
N ASP A 252 -5.81 12.94 10.27
CA ASP A 252 -6.88 12.94 11.28
C ASP A 252 -6.46 13.72 12.52
N ASP A 253 -5.20 13.65 12.92
CA ASP A 253 -4.65 14.43 14.02
C ASP A 253 -4.62 15.93 13.69
N PHE A 254 -4.27 16.29 12.46
CA PHE A 254 -4.35 17.69 12.01
C PHE A 254 -5.81 18.17 11.90
N MET A 255 -6.72 17.34 11.41
CA MET A 255 -8.15 17.65 11.31
C MET A 255 -8.84 17.85 12.66
N LYS A 256 -8.28 17.29 13.74
CA LYS A 256 -8.71 17.59 15.12
C LYS A 256 -8.40 19.04 15.52
N ILE A 257 -7.49 19.74 14.85
CA ILE A 257 -7.18 21.14 15.11
C ILE A 257 -7.99 22.01 14.16
N ASP A 258 -8.80 22.93 14.71
CA ASP A 258 -9.56 23.88 13.89
C ASP A 258 -8.80 25.20 13.78
N LEU A 259 -8.01 25.35 12.72
CA LEU A 259 -7.29 26.57 12.40
C LEU A 259 -8.16 27.50 11.55
N ARG A 260 -8.30 28.77 11.97
CA ARG A 260 -9.14 29.77 11.30
C ARG A 260 -8.38 31.07 11.05
N ILE A 261 -8.76 31.76 9.99
CA ILE A 261 -8.38 33.16 9.79
C ILE A 261 -9.20 34.03 10.73
N ALA A 262 -8.52 34.93 11.46
CA ALA A 262 -9.14 35.89 12.36
C ALA A 262 -8.68 37.31 12.02
N LYS A 263 -9.58 38.28 12.15
CA LYS A 263 -9.23 39.71 12.11
C LYS A 263 -8.98 40.22 13.52
N ILE A 264 -7.87 40.90 13.71
CA ILE A 264 -7.56 41.59 14.96
C ILE A 264 -8.34 42.90 14.96
N VAL A 265 -9.45 42.95 15.69
CA VAL A 265 -10.32 44.14 15.78
C VAL A 265 -9.69 45.17 16.72
N GLU A 266 -9.12 44.69 17.83
CA GLU A 266 -8.48 45.54 18.82
C GLU A 266 -7.27 44.80 19.41
N CYS A 267 -6.20 45.54 19.70
CA CYS A 267 -5.05 45.04 20.44
C CYS A 267 -4.74 46.01 21.58
N LYS A 268 -4.44 45.49 22.78
CA LYS A 268 -4.08 46.27 23.97
C LYS A 268 -2.91 45.64 24.70
N ALA A 269 -2.08 46.47 25.34
CA ALA A 269 -1.10 45.98 26.29
C ALA A 269 -1.82 45.47 27.55
N VAL A 270 -1.32 44.38 28.14
CA VAL A 270 -1.89 43.82 29.36
C VAL A 270 -1.26 44.48 30.58
N GLU A 271 -2.06 45.19 31.36
CA GLU A 271 -1.59 45.83 32.60
C GLU A 271 -1.06 44.77 33.57
N GLY A 272 0.20 44.91 33.99
CA GLY A 272 0.89 43.94 34.85
C GLY A 272 1.59 42.78 34.12
N SER A 273 1.69 42.81 32.79
CA SER A 273 2.53 41.89 32.01
C SER A 273 3.34 42.63 30.95
N THR A 274 4.65 42.42 30.93
CA THR A 274 5.55 42.97 29.89
C THR A 274 5.67 42.07 28.66
N LYS A 275 5.07 40.88 28.68
CA LYS A 275 5.20 39.87 27.62
C LYS A 275 3.91 39.61 26.83
N LEU A 276 2.76 40.05 27.33
CA LEU A 276 1.45 39.71 26.77
C LEU A 276 0.76 40.91 26.12
N LEU A 277 0.18 40.69 24.95
CA LEU A 277 -0.84 41.54 24.36
C LEU A 277 -2.21 40.86 24.44
N GLN A 278 -3.25 41.65 24.67
CA GLN A 278 -4.64 41.22 24.61
C GLN A 278 -5.22 41.55 23.24
N LEU A 279 -5.71 40.54 22.55
CA LEU A 279 -6.26 40.63 21.20
C LEU A 279 -7.76 40.33 21.24
N THR A 280 -8.55 41.24 20.69
CA THR A 280 -9.97 41.02 20.37
C THR A 280 -10.06 40.57 18.92
N LEU A 281 -10.44 39.32 18.72
CA LEU A 281 -10.43 38.65 17.42
C LEU A 281 -11.85 38.43 16.89
N ASP A 282 -12.07 38.78 15.63
CA ASP A 282 -13.24 38.37 14.85
C ASP A 282 -12.89 37.13 14.02
N VAL A 283 -13.57 36.01 14.29
CA VAL A 283 -13.39 34.73 13.59
C VAL A 283 -14.63 34.41 12.72
N GLY A 284 -15.52 35.39 12.47
CA GLY A 284 -16.68 35.22 11.60
C GLY A 284 -17.82 34.39 12.20
N GLU A 285 -17.81 34.13 13.52
CA GLU A 285 -18.82 33.32 14.23
C GLU A 285 -19.90 34.15 14.96
N GLY A 286 -20.04 35.44 14.62
CA GLY A 286 -21.04 36.33 15.20
C GLY A 286 -20.74 36.83 16.62
N ARG A 287 -19.59 36.45 17.20
CA ARG A 287 -19.06 36.97 18.46
C ARG A 287 -17.56 37.23 18.34
N MET A 288 -17.06 38.13 19.18
CA MET A 288 -15.64 38.40 19.31
C MET A 288 -15.03 37.45 20.33
N ARG A 289 -13.79 37.00 20.07
CA ARG A 289 -13.01 36.18 20.98
C ARG A 289 -11.90 36.99 21.62
N ASN A 290 -11.68 36.77 22.91
CA ASN A 290 -10.54 37.37 23.62
C ASN A 290 -9.36 36.39 23.67
N VAL A 291 -8.18 36.80 23.19
CA VAL A 291 -6.96 35.97 23.19
C VAL A 291 -5.77 36.75 23.75
N PHE A 292 -5.03 36.14 24.67
CA PHE A 292 -3.79 36.70 25.19
C PHE A 292 -2.59 36.04 24.49
N SER A 293 -1.70 36.83 23.88
CA SER A 293 -0.57 36.34 23.10
C SER A 293 0.77 36.88 23.59
N GLY A 294 1.79 36.02 23.64
CA GLY A 294 3.14 36.28 24.15
C GLY A 294 4.06 37.10 23.24
N ILE A 295 3.50 38.03 22.47
CA ILE A 295 4.17 38.68 21.33
C ILE A 295 4.55 40.14 21.58
N ALA A 296 4.39 40.63 22.82
CA ALA A 296 4.61 42.04 23.17
C ALA A 296 6.07 42.52 23.00
N SER A 297 7.04 41.61 22.95
CA SER A 297 8.45 41.94 22.68
C SER A 297 8.73 42.27 21.22
N ALA A 298 7.85 41.86 20.30
CA ALA A 298 8.05 42.03 18.85
C ALA A 298 7.06 43.01 18.22
N TYR A 299 5.90 43.26 18.84
CA TYR A 299 4.84 44.08 18.26
C TYR A 299 4.26 45.07 19.26
N LYS A 300 3.91 46.26 18.78
CA LYS A 300 3.05 47.21 19.48
C LYS A 300 1.58 46.98 19.11
N PRO A 301 0.62 47.42 19.94
CA PRO A 301 -0.80 47.27 19.63
C PRO A 301 -1.23 47.84 18.28
N GLU A 302 -0.64 48.98 17.89
CA GLU A 302 -0.87 49.67 16.63
C GLU A 302 -0.40 48.88 15.39
N ASP A 303 0.57 47.97 15.55
CA ASP A 303 1.11 47.17 14.44
C ASP A 303 0.19 46.00 14.04
N LEU A 304 -0.73 45.62 14.93
CA LEU A 304 -1.57 44.42 14.80
C LEU A 304 -3.04 44.74 14.57
N ALA A 305 -3.53 45.89 15.04
CA ALA A 305 -4.92 46.29 14.85
C ALA A 305 -5.28 46.36 13.35
N GLY A 306 -6.36 45.70 12.97
CA GLY A 306 -6.86 45.64 11.60
C GLY A 306 -6.27 44.51 10.74
N LYS A 307 -5.19 43.85 11.18
CA LYS A 307 -4.55 42.75 10.43
C LYS A 307 -5.31 41.43 10.55
N LEU A 308 -5.01 40.52 9.62
CA LEU A 308 -5.46 39.14 9.65
C LEU A 308 -4.37 38.23 10.23
N THR A 309 -4.76 37.22 10.98
CA THR A 309 -3.86 36.21 11.52
C THR A 309 -4.50 34.82 11.58
N VAL A 310 -3.72 33.79 11.89
CA VAL A 310 -4.20 32.42 12.10
C VAL A 310 -4.41 32.17 13.58
N VAL A 311 -5.58 31.62 13.94
CA VAL A 311 -5.94 31.24 15.31
C VAL A 311 -6.31 29.76 15.37
N VAL A 312 -5.95 29.10 16.47
CA VAL A 312 -6.52 27.81 16.85
C VAL A 312 -7.86 28.05 17.55
N ALA A 313 -8.96 27.74 16.85
CA ALA A 313 -10.32 28.09 17.23
C ALA A 313 -11.02 27.06 18.13
N ASN A 314 -10.50 25.83 18.26
CA ASN A 314 -11.13 24.77 19.05
C ASN A 314 -10.33 24.37 20.32
N LEU A 315 -9.45 25.24 20.80
CA LEU A 315 -8.83 25.07 22.12
C LEU A 315 -9.83 25.39 23.23
N ALA A 316 -9.79 24.59 24.31
CA ALA A 316 -10.56 24.88 25.51
C ALA A 316 -10.16 26.25 26.10
N PRO A 317 -11.14 27.11 26.49
CA PRO A 317 -10.82 28.40 27.07
C PRO A 317 -9.95 28.28 28.32
N ARG A 318 -8.88 29.08 28.40
CA ARG A 318 -7.95 29.07 29.53
C ARG A 318 -8.15 30.32 30.38
N LYS A 319 -8.52 30.15 31.65
CA LYS A 319 -8.60 31.24 32.62
C LYS A 319 -7.19 31.70 32.99
N MET A 320 -6.91 32.98 32.80
CA MET A 320 -5.66 33.64 33.16
C MET A 320 -5.93 34.74 34.20
N LYS A 321 -4.87 35.30 34.79
CA LYS A 321 -4.97 36.39 35.78
C LYS A 321 -5.74 37.62 35.24
N PHE A 322 -5.69 37.84 33.93
CA PHE A 322 -6.19 39.04 33.26
C PHE A 322 -7.52 38.84 32.51
N GLY A 323 -8.07 37.62 32.50
CA GLY A 323 -9.27 37.27 31.75
C GLY A 323 -9.24 35.83 31.23
N VAL A 324 -10.19 35.49 30.36
CA VAL A 324 -10.25 34.17 29.71
C VAL A 324 -9.68 34.29 28.29
N SER A 325 -8.78 33.38 27.91
CA SER A 325 -8.26 33.25 26.55
C SER A 325 -9.02 32.16 25.81
N GLU A 326 -9.66 32.50 24.70
CA GLU A 326 -10.58 31.63 23.94
C GLU A 326 -9.98 31.12 22.61
N GLY A 327 -8.65 31.00 22.59
CA GLY A 327 -7.89 30.57 21.43
C GLY A 327 -6.40 30.86 21.59
N MET A 328 -5.65 30.59 20.52
CA MET A 328 -4.21 30.84 20.42
C MET A 328 -3.86 31.36 19.03
N VAL A 329 -3.21 32.52 18.96
CA VAL A 329 -2.65 33.06 17.71
C VAL A 329 -1.34 32.37 17.38
N LEU A 330 -1.09 32.07 16.11
CA LEU A 330 0.14 31.43 15.66
C LEU A 330 1.22 32.44 15.29
N ALA A 331 2.42 32.22 15.83
CA ALA A 331 3.63 32.96 15.50
C ALA A 331 4.82 32.02 15.40
N ALA A 332 5.79 32.36 14.56
CA ALA A 332 7.06 31.65 14.40
C ALA A 332 8.18 32.34 15.19
N SER A 333 9.05 31.57 15.81
CA SER A 333 10.26 32.04 16.51
C SER A 333 11.33 30.96 16.49
N HIS A 334 12.60 31.35 16.62
CA HIS A 334 13.71 30.41 16.73
C HIS A 334 13.82 29.88 18.17
N ALA A 335 14.09 28.58 18.36
CA ALA A 335 14.17 27.96 19.70
C ALA A 335 15.31 28.54 20.56
N ASN A 336 16.40 28.97 19.92
CA ASN A 336 17.44 29.79 20.56
C ASN A 336 17.10 31.29 20.48
N GLU A 337 16.13 31.74 21.28
CA GLU A 337 15.69 33.15 21.33
C GLU A 337 16.82 34.13 21.69
N LYS A 338 17.87 33.68 22.38
CA LYS A 338 19.03 34.51 22.75
C LYS A 338 20.01 34.70 21.60
N GLY A 339 20.16 33.69 20.74
CA GLY A 339 21.07 33.73 19.59
C GLY A 339 20.43 34.31 18.33
N GLN A 340 19.13 34.07 18.14
CA GLN A 340 18.34 34.57 17.01
C GLN A 340 16.98 35.09 17.50
N PRO A 341 16.94 36.33 18.03
CA PRO A 341 15.70 36.90 18.54
C PRO A 341 14.72 37.22 17.41
N GLY A 342 13.43 37.06 17.67
CA GLY A 342 12.35 37.44 16.75
C GLY A 342 11.10 36.59 16.94
N ILE A 343 9.94 37.23 16.92
CA ILE A 343 8.63 36.57 16.90
C ILE A 343 7.86 37.12 15.70
N TYR A 344 7.36 36.23 14.85
CA TYR A 344 6.73 36.57 13.58
C TYR A 344 5.30 36.03 13.56
N VAL A 345 4.32 36.89 13.79
CA VAL A 345 2.88 36.54 13.67
C VAL A 345 2.58 36.16 12.21
N LEU A 346 1.87 35.05 12.01
CA LEU A 346 1.52 34.59 10.67
C LEU A 346 0.35 35.40 10.11
N GLU A 347 0.53 35.94 8.91
CA GLU A 347 -0.47 36.70 8.16
C GLU A 347 -0.84 35.94 6.87
N PRO A 348 -2.14 35.80 6.53
CA PRO A 348 -2.54 35.16 5.28
C PRO A 348 -2.32 36.09 4.08
N SER A 349 -2.23 35.48 2.89
CA SER A 349 -2.21 36.25 1.64
C SER A 349 -3.51 37.05 1.43
N PRO A 350 -3.49 38.16 0.65
CA PRO A 350 -4.68 38.93 0.34
C PRO A 350 -5.81 38.08 -0.25
N GLY A 351 -7.06 38.37 0.17
CA GLY A 351 -8.25 37.62 -0.24
C GLY A 351 -8.77 36.64 0.82
N ALA A 352 -7.98 36.34 1.85
CA ALA A 352 -8.47 35.66 3.04
C ALA A 352 -9.46 36.55 3.82
N VAL A 353 -10.51 35.95 4.38
CA VAL A 353 -11.50 36.66 5.22
C VAL A 353 -11.69 35.93 6.55
N PRO A 354 -12.15 36.63 7.61
CA PRO A 354 -12.45 36.02 8.90
C PRO A 354 -13.34 34.78 8.81
N GLY A 355 -12.97 33.72 9.53
CA GLY A 355 -13.70 32.46 9.60
C GLY A 355 -13.32 31.42 8.55
N MET A 356 -12.52 31.77 7.53
CA MET A 356 -11.97 30.80 6.59
C MET A 356 -11.14 29.74 7.33
N ARG A 357 -11.38 28.46 7.02
CA ARG A 357 -10.63 27.34 7.59
C ARG A 357 -9.29 27.20 6.90
N VAL A 358 -8.22 27.09 7.69
CA VAL A 358 -6.89 26.69 7.21
C VAL A 358 -6.88 25.16 7.14
N ARG A 359 -6.48 24.60 6.00
CA ARG A 359 -6.54 23.18 5.69
C ARG A 359 -5.22 22.67 5.15
#